data_AF-A0A7C2RZA4-F1
#
_entry.id   AF-A0A7C2RZA4-F1
#
_cell.length_a   1.000
_cell.length_b   1.000
_cell.length_c   1.000
_cell.angle_alpha   90.00
_cell.angle_beta   90.00
_cell.angle_gamma   90.00
#
_symmetry.space_group_name_H-M   'P 1'
#
loop_
_entity.id
_entity.type
_entity.pdbx_description
1 polymer ?
#
loop_
_entity_poly.entity_id
_entity_poly.type
_entity_poly.pdbx_seq_one_letter_code
_entity_poly.pdbx_strand_id
1 'polypeptide(L)'
;MESMPSSWDLLLRIAAVALTAASPVGEILVAIPLGVALGLDPILSYMISLPSNILPAYIILRVNELIRARFPKFYGYFSGKGSSFISRLGSRRLSIVLMVSTPLAGVYAVSMATSLLGIDRRLSLLCQLIGIALFGLAEVIVIIAI
;
A
#
# COMPACT_ATOMS: atom_id res chain seq x y z
N MET A 1 -13.82 22.96 30.16
CA MET A 1 -13.25 23.53 28.92
C MET A 1 -12.09 22.64 28.53
N GLU A 2 -12.30 21.68 27.63
CA GLU A 2 -11.17 20.95 27.04
C GLU A 2 -10.31 21.98 26.30
N SER A 3 -9.07 22.16 26.75
CA SER A 3 -8.09 22.96 26.03
C SER A 3 -7.95 22.38 24.64
N MET A 4 -8.15 23.22 23.61
CA MET A 4 -7.84 22.87 22.22
C MET A 4 -6.50 22.12 22.18
N PRO A 5 -6.42 20.92 21.58
CA PRO A 5 -5.17 20.19 21.51
C PRO A 5 -4.11 21.09 20.87
N SER A 6 -2.95 21.18 21.52
CA SER A 6 -1.85 22.00 21.03
C SER A 6 -1.51 21.61 19.59
N SER A 7 -1.01 22.53 18.77
CA SER A 7 -0.59 22.23 17.40
C SER A 7 0.42 21.07 17.33
N TRP A 8 1.18 20.87 18.41
CA TRP A 8 2.10 19.75 18.56
C TRP A 8 1.38 18.39 18.65
N ASP A 9 0.28 18.33 19.39
CA ASP A 9 -0.51 17.11 19.53
C ASP A 9 -1.15 16.69 18.19
N LEU A 10 -1.65 17.64 17.41
CA LEU A 10 -2.13 17.38 16.06
C LEU A 10 -1.02 16.78 15.17
N LEU A 11 0.19 17.37 15.20
CA LEU A 11 1.32 16.87 14.43
C LEU A 11 1.71 15.45 14.84
N LEU A 12 1.69 15.13 16.13
CA LEU A 12 1.98 13.78 16.63
C LEU A 12 0.94 12.76 16.17
N ARG A 13 -0.35 13.11 16.18
CA ARG A 13 -1.43 12.25 15.67
C ARG A 13 -1.27 12.00 14.17
N ILE A 14 -0.99 13.05 13.39
CA ILE A 14 -0.72 12.94 11.94
C ILE A 14 0.51 12.04 11.69
N ALA A 15 1.59 12.23 12.44
CA ALA A 15 2.79 11.43 12.32
C ALA A 15 2.53 9.96 12.69
N ALA A 16 1.74 9.69 13.73
CA ALA A 16 1.37 8.32 14.12
C ALA A 16 0.60 7.62 13.00
N VAL A 17 -0.37 8.29 12.36
CA VAL A 17 -1.10 7.76 11.19
C VAL A 17 -0.14 7.49 10.03
N ALA A 18 0.69 8.46 9.68
CA ALA A 18 1.63 8.33 8.57
C ALA A 18 2.64 7.18 8.78
N LEU A 19 3.23 7.08 9.97
CA LEU A 19 4.18 6.02 10.31
C LEU A 19 3.52 4.65 10.36
N THR A 20 2.28 4.57 10.87
CA THR A 20 1.50 3.32 10.87
C THR A 20 1.19 2.89 9.45
N ALA A 21 0.74 3.81 8.59
CA ALA A 21 0.46 3.55 7.19
C ALA A 21 1.71 3.12 6.40
N ALA A 22 2.86 3.71 6.73
CA ALA A 22 4.15 3.38 6.14
C ALA A 22 4.86 2.19 6.81
N SER A 23 4.20 1.51 7.75
CA SER A 23 4.75 0.33 8.41
C SER A 23 4.28 -0.96 7.72
N PRO A 24 5.08 -2.04 7.76
CA PRO A 24 4.71 -3.33 7.16
C PRO A 24 3.58 -4.06 7.88
N VAL A 25 3.18 -3.61 9.07
CA VAL A 25 2.14 -4.27 9.89
C VAL A 25 0.88 -3.43 9.93
N GLY A 26 1.00 -2.13 10.15
CA GLY A 26 -0.15 -1.24 10.25
C GLY A 26 -0.83 -1.05 8.90
N GLU A 27 -0.04 -0.70 7.88
CA GLU A 27 -0.54 -0.34 6.56
C GLU A 27 -1.76 0.62 6.60
N ILE A 28 -2.43 0.84 5.47
CA ILE A 28 -3.62 1.70 5.41
C ILE A 28 -4.77 1.17 6.27
N LEU A 29 -4.85 -0.16 6.39
CA LEU A 29 -5.87 -0.93 7.13
C LEU A 29 -5.95 -0.57 8.62
N VAL A 30 -4.83 -0.26 9.25
CA VAL A 30 -4.77 0.09 10.67
C VAL A 30 -4.60 1.59 10.86
N ALA A 31 -3.98 2.28 9.90
CA ALA A 31 -3.71 3.70 10.00
C ALA A 31 -4.99 4.56 10.02
N ILE A 32 -6.00 4.23 9.21
CA ILE A 32 -7.26 4.99 9.18
C ILE A 32 -8.03 4.84 10.50
N PRO A 33 -8.29 3.63 11.02
CA PRO A 33 -8.98 3.45 12.30
C PRO A 33 -8.18 4.03 13.47
N LEU A 34 -6.85 3.94 13.44
CA LEU A 34 -5.98 4.56 14.42
C LEU A 34 -6.15 6.08 14.43
N GLY A 35 -6.16 6.73 13.26
CA GLY A 35 -6.37 8.18 13.16
C GLY A 35 -7.70 8.60 13.80
N VAL A 36 -8.76 7.86 13.51
CA VAL A 36 -10.09 8.09 14.10
C VAL A 36 -10.11 7.84 15.60
N ALA A 37 -9.45 6.78 16.08
CA ALA A 37 -9.30 6.51 17.52
C ALA A 37 -8.50 7.60 18.24
N LEU A 38 -7.55 8.24 17.55
CA LEU A 38 -6.81 9.41 18.02
C LEU A 38 -7.60 10.72 17.85
N GLY A 39 -8.87 10.68 17.44
CA GLY A 39 -9.73 11.86 17.29
C GLY A 39 -9.46 12.70 16.04
N LEU A 40 -8.77 12.15 15.03
CA LEU A 40 -8.68 12.79 13.71
C LEU A 40 -9.93 12.50 12.89
N ASP A 41 -10.25 13.43 11.98
CA ASP A 41 -11.28 13.21 10.98
C ASP A 41 -10.93 11.99 10.09
N PRO A 42 -11.92 11.11 9.76
CA PRO A 42 -11.68 9.94 8.92
C PRO A 42 -11.11 10.28 7.53
N ILE A 43 -11.59 11.36 6.91
CA ILE A 43 -11.13 11.79 5.57
C ILE A 43 -9.68 12.27 5.67
N LEU A 44 -9.35 13.06 6.69
CA LEU A 44 -7.98 13.50 6.95
C LEU A 44 -7.05 12.30 7.16
N SER A 45 -7.48 11.31 7.97
CA SER A 45 -6.72 10.09 8.24
C SER A 45 -6.43 9.31 6.96
N TYR A 46 -7.42 9.21 6.05
CA TYR A 46 -7.25 8.60 4.73
C TYR A 46 -6.28 9.40 3.83
N MET A 47 -6.42 10.73 3.77
CA MET A 47 -5.54 11.61 2.99
C MET A 47 -4.06 11.51 3.41
N ILE A 48 -3.80 11.25 4.69
CA ILE A 48 -2.44 11.02 5.21
C ILE A 48 -1.98 9.58 4.93
N SER A 49 -2.86 8.60 5.14
CA SER A 49 -2.51 7.18 5.05
C SER A 49 -2.18 6.75 3.62
N LEU A 50 -2.93 7.21 2.62
CA LEU A 50 -2.76 6.82 1.23
C LEU A 50 -1.34 7.11 0.67
N PRO A 51 -0.81 8.35 0.71
CA PRO A 51 0.55 8.63 0.26
C PRO A 51 1.62 8.00 1.15
N SER A 52 1.35 7.85 2.45
CA SER A 52 2.29 7.22 3.39
C SER A 52 2.45 5.73 3.12
N ASN A 53 1.37 5.05 2.74
CA ASN A 53 1.35 3.61 2.46
C ASN A 53 1.94 3.25 1.08
N ILE A 54 1.76 4.10 0.06
CA ILE A 54 2.33 3.85 -1.27
C ILE A 54 3.86 4.10 -1.32
N LEU A 55 4.39 4.92 -0.41
CA LEU A 55 5.80 5.26 -0.38
C LEU A 55 6.71 4.02 -0.17
N PRO A 56 6.46 3.14 0.81
CA PRO A 56 7.16 1.85 0.92
C PRO A 56 7.08 1.00 -0.35
N ALA A 57 5.91 0.90 -1.00
CA ALA A 57 5.75 0.13 -2.24
C ALA A 57 6.70 0.63 -3.33
N TYR A 58 6.80 1.96 -3.50
CA TYR A 58 7.74 2.58 -4.43
C TYR A 58 9.19 2.24 -4.09
N ILE A 59 9.58 2.34 -2.82
CA ILE A 59 10.93 2.03 -2.36
C ILE A 59 11.26 0.55 -2.62
N ILE A 60 10.37 -0.37 -2.24
CA ILE A 60 10.56 -1.82 -2.42
C ILE A 60 10.77 -2.16 -3.89
N LEU A 61 9.93 -1.64 -4.77
CA LEU A 61 10.04 -1.91 -6.21
C LEU A 61 11.37 -1.38 -6.77
N ARG A 62 11.81 -0.20 -6.36
CA ARG A 62 13.08 0.40 -6.81
C ARG A 62 14.30 -0.33 -6.26
N VAL A 63 14.29 -0.69 -4.98
CA VAL A 63 15.38 -1.45 -4.35
C VAL A 63 15.49 -2.84 -4.99
N ASN A 64 14.36 -3.51 -5.24
CA ASN A 64 14.37 -4.82 -5.88
C ASN A 64 14.86 -4.79 -7.33
N GLU A 65 14.70 -3.70 -8.08
CA GLU A 65 15.35 -3.55 -9.40
C GLU A 65 16.88 -3.60 -9.28
N LEU A 66 17.44 -2.92 -8.28
CA LEU A 66 18.88 -2.92 -8.02
C LEU A 66 19.36 -4.31 -7.58
N ILE A 67 18.60 -4.99 -6.72
CA ILE A 67 18.90 -6.36 -6.27
C ILE A 67 18.80 -7.34 -7.46
N ARG A 68 17.81 -7.18 -8.34
CA ARG A 68 17.64 -8.00 -9.54
C ARG A 68 18.84 -7.91 -10.47
N ALA A 69 19.42 -6.71 -10.64
CA ALA A 69 20.64 -6.54 -11.42
C ALA A 69 21.84 -7.27 -10.80
N ARG A 70 21.88 -7.42 -9.47
CA ARG A 70 22.93 -8.14 -8.76
C ARG A 70 22.73 -9.66 -8.73
N PHE A 71 21.48 -10.13 -8.70
CA PHE A 71 21.12 -11.54 -8.59
C PHE A 71 20.21 -12.03 -9.75
N PRO A 72 20.67 -11.95 -11.01
CA PRO A 72 19.83 -12.22 -12.18
C PRO A 72 19.35 -13.68 -12.25
N LYS A 73 20.11 -14.65 -11.75
CA LYS A 73 19.71 -16.08 -11.76
C LYS A 73 18.52 -16.35 -10.84
N PHE A 74 18.52 -15.75 -9.64
CA PHE A 74 17.44 -15.90 -8.66
C PHE A 74 16.13 -15.30 -9.21
N TYR A 75 16.17 -14.05 -9.67
CA TYR A 75 15.00 -13.41 -10.28
C TYR A 75 14.60 -14.09 -11.60
N GLY A 76 15.56 -14.62 -12.36
CA GLY A 76 15.32 -15.40 -13.58
C GLY A 76 14.40 -16.60 -13.31
N TYR A 77 14.67 -17.38 -12.27
CA TYR A 77 13.87 -18.53 -11.87
C TYR A 77 12.41 -18.16 -11.57
N PHE A 78 12.18 -17.11 -10.78
CA PHE A 78 10.83 -16.66 -10.43
C PHE A 78 10.11 -15.96 -11.59
N SER A 79 10.82 -15.16 -12.38
CA SER A 79 10.25 -14.49 -13.55
C SER A 79 9.80 -15.45 -14.64
N GLY A 80 10.42 -16.63 -14.75
CA GLY A 80 9.95 -17.71 -15.63
C GLY A 80 8.59 -18.29 -15.21
N LYS A 81 8.31 -18.35 -13.90
CA LYS A 81 6.98 -18.69 -13.39
C LYS A 81 5.99 -17.53 -13.57
N GLY A 82 6.48 -16.30 -13.36
CA GLY A 82 5.73 -15.07 -13.59
C GLY A 82 5.24 -14.90 -15.01
N SER A 83 6.05 -15.23 -16.02
CA SER A 83 5.65 -15.13 -17.43
C SER A 83 4.47 -16.06 -17.77
N SER A 84 4.45 -17.27 -17.22
CA SER A 84 3.32 -18.20 -17.35
C SER A 84 2.06 -17.68 -16.63
N PHE A 85 2.24 -17.07 -15.46
CA PHE A 85 1.14 -16.46 -14.71
C PHE A 85 0.53 -15.26 -15.45
N ILE A 86 1.37 -14.37 -15.96
CA ILE A 86 0.97 -13.18 -16.74
C ILE A 86 0.29 -13.62 -18.04
N SER A 87 0.81 -14.62 -18.75
CA SER A 87 0.21 -15.07 -20.02
C SER A 87 -1.15 -15.73 -19.82
N ARG A 88 -1.35 -16.46 -18.72
CA ARG A 88 -2.66 -17.06 -18.37
C ARG A 88 -3.72 -16.03 -18.00
N LEU A 89 -3.34 -15.00 -17.25
CA LEU A 89 -4.29 -13.96 -16.82
C LEU A 89 -4.54 -12.92 -17.91
N GLY A 90 -3.53 -12.58 -18.69
CA GLY A 90 -3.53 -11.38 -19.53
C GLY A 90 -3.50 -10.10 -18.69
N SER A 91 -3.22 -8.96 -19.35
CA SER A 91 -2.99 -7.68 -18.68
C SER A 91 -4.18 -7.24 -17.82
N ARG A 92 -5.41 -7.31 -18.35
CA ARG A 92 -6.62 -6.84 -17.65
C ARG A 92 -6.92 -7.63 -16.37
N ARG A 93 -6.85 -8.96 -16.40
CA ARG A 93 -7.14 -9.78 -15.21
C ARG A 93 -6.01 -9.64 -14.19
N LEU A 94 -4.77 -9.53 -14.64
CA LEU A 94 -3.63 -9.26 -13.77
C LEU A 94 -3.82 -7.95 -12.99
N SER A 95 -4.23 -6.86 -13.66
CA SER A 95 -4.50 -5.59 -12.99
C SER A 95 -5.56 -5.74 -11.89
N ILE A 96 -6.66 -6.44 -12.17
CA ILE A 96 -7.73 -6.68 -11.19
C ILE A 96 -7.20 -7.50 -10.00
N VAL A 97 -6.44 -8.56 -10.28
CA VAL A 97 -5.82 -9.40 -9.23
C VAL A 97 -4.91 -8.55 -8.34
N LEU A 98 -4.08 -7.69 -8.92
CA LEU A 98 -3.21 -6.81 -8.13
C LEU A 98 -4.01 -5.81 -7.30
N MET A 99 -5.01 -5.16 -7.89
CA MET A 99 -5.86 -4.20 -7.18
C MET A 99 -6.59 -4.83 -5.99
N VAL A 100 -7.09 -6.05 -6.13
CA VAL A 100 -7.82 -6.77 -5.06
C VAL A 100 -6.87 -7.39 -4.04
N SER A 101 -5.73 -7.94 -4.47
CA SER A 101 -4.78 -8.55 -3.56
C SER A 101 -4.03 -7.53 -2.71
N THR A 102 -3.85 -6.29 -3.17
CA THR A 102 -3.13 -5.26 -2.41
C THR A 102 -3.75 -4.97 -1.04
N PRO A 103 -5.05 -4.65 -0.92
CA PRO A 103 -5.66 -4.44 0.41
C PRO A 103 -5.77 -5.73 1.25
N LEU A 104 -5.69 -6.92 0.64
CA LEU A 104 -5.81 -8.20 1.36
C LEU A 104 -4.48 -8.73 1.89
N ALA A 105 -3.42 -8.60 1.09
CA ALA A 105 -2.08 -9.12 1.38
C ALA A 105 -1.10 -8.03 1.83
N GLY A 106 -1.42 -6.77 1.55
CA GLY A 106 -0.61 -5.61 1.85
C GLY A 106 0.31 -5.17 0.71
N VAL A 107 0.63 -3.87 0.69
CA VAL A 107 1.53 -3.26 -0.31
C VAL A 107 2.94 -3.86 -0.28
N TYR A 108 3.41 -4.28 0.90
CA TYR A 108 4.72 -4.90 1.06
C TYR A 108 4.78 -6.24 0.34
N ALA A 109 3.81 -7.12 0.63
CA ALA A 109 3.76 -8.45 0.05
C ALA A 109 3.56 -8.39 -1.47
N VAL A 110 2.64 -7.54 -1.94
CA VAL A 110 2.35 -7.39 -3.36
C VAL A 110 3.55 -6.79 -4.11
N SER A 111 4.22 -5.77 -3.57
CA SER A 111 5.42 -5.19 -4.20
C SER A 111 6.59 -6.17 -4.30
N MET A 112 6.79 -7.01 -3.29
CA MET A 112 7.80 -8.08 -3.34
C MET A 112 7.42 -9.13 -4.38
N ALA A 113 6.16 -9.59 -4.37
CA ALA A 113 5.67 -10.61 -5.29
C ALA A 113 5.74 -10.14 -6.75
N THR A 114 5.27 -8.93 -7.06
CA THR A 114 5.29 -8.41 -8.44
C THR A 114 6.71 -8.22 -8.95
N SER A 115 7.63 -7.79 -8.08
CA SER A 115 9.05 -7.68 -8.44
C SER A 115 9.69 -9.03 -8.76
N LEU A 116 9.44 -10.06 -7.94
CA LEU A 116 9.95 -11.42 -8.18
C LEU A 116 9.36 -12.06 -9.44
N LEU A 117 8.07 -11.83 -9.70
CA LEU A 117 7.38 -12.31 -10.89
C LEU A 117 7.77 -11.55 -12.17
N GLY A 118 8.52 -10.46 -12.04
CA GLY A 118 8.95 -9.64 -13.18
C GLY A 118 7.82 -8.84 -13.82
N ILE A 119 6.77 -8.51 -13.05
CA ILE A 119 5.69 -7.63 -13.49
C ILE A 119 6.25 -6.21 -13.61
N ASP A 120 5.77 -5.45 -14.59
CA ASP A 120 6.17 -4.05 -14.77
C ASP A 120 5.89 -3.21 -13.50
N ARG A 121 6.89 -2.42 -13.10
CA ARG A 121 6.82 -1.62 -11.86
C ARG A 121 5.73 -0.57 -11.90
N ARG A 122 5.49 0.07 -13.05
CA ARG A 122 4.52 1.16 -13.16
C ARG A 122 3.12 0.59 -13.09
N LEU A 123 2.89 -0.52 -13.80
CA LEU A 123 1.66 -1.29 -13.70
C LEU A 123 1.41 -1.73 -12.25
N SER A 124 2.42 -2.31 -11.59
CA SER A 124 2.31 -2.77 -10.21
C SER A 124 1.99 -1.63 -9.24
N LEU A 125 2.68 -0.49 -9.34
CA LEU A 125 2.40 0.68 -8.50
C LEU A 125 1.01 1.26 -8.73
N LEU A 126 0.59 1.40 -10.00
CA LEU A 126 -0.72 1.94 -10.33
C LEU A 126 -1.83 1.03 -9.81
N CYS A 127 -1.72 -0.28 -10.01
CA CYS A 127 -2.71 -1.22 -9.51
C CYS A 127 -2.77 -1.23 -7.97
N GLN A 128 -1.60 -1.16 -7.30
CA GLN A 128 -1.55 -1.05 -5.84
C GLN A 128 -2.23 0.23 -5.36
N LEU A 129 -1.86 1.39 -5.93
CA LEU A 129 -2.43 2.69 -5.58
C LEU A 129 -3.96 2.72 -5.73
N ILE A 130 -4.49 2.22 -6.86
CA ILE A 130 -5.93 2.19 -7.08
C ILE A 130 -6.60 1.22 -6.08
N GLY A 131 -5.99 0.06 -5.84
CA GLY A 131 -6.48 -0.92 -4.88
C GLY A 131 -6.63 -0.36 -3.47
N ILE A 132 -5.56 0.24 -2.93
CA ILE A 132 -5.58 0.84 -1.58
C ILE A 132 -6.44 2.11 -1.50
N ALA A 133 -6.53 2.90 -2.59
CA ALA A 133 -7.41 4.08 -2.62
C ALA A 133 -8.88 3.68 -2.54
N LEU A 134 -9.31 2.69 -3.32
CA LEU A 134 -10.69 2.18 -3.27
C LEU A 134 -11.00 1.53 -1.92
N PHE A 135 -10.05 0.75 -1.39
CA PHE A 135 -10.22 0.12 -0.09
C PHE A 135 -10.30 1.15 1.04
N GLY A 136 -9.36 2.09 1.11
CA GLY A 136 -9.36 3.14 2.13
C GLY A 136 -10.59 4.04 2.04
N LEU A 137 -11.11 4.31 0.84
CA LEU A 137 -12.38 5.02 0.68
C LEU A 137 -13.56 4.21 1.24
N ALA A 138 -13.62 2.91 0.95
CA ALA A 138 -14.65 2.03 1.52
C ALA A 138 -14.58 2.00 3.06
N GLU A 139 -13.37 1.94 3.61
CA GLU A 139 -13.13 1.99 5.05
C GLU A 139 -13.63 3.29 5.69
N VAL A 140 -13.31 4.44 5.09
CA VAL A 140 -13.83 5.75 5.53
C VAL A 140 -15.36 5.78 5.50
N ILE A 141 -15.98 5.27 4.44
CA ILE A 141 -17.45 5.22 4.31
C ILE A 141 -18.04 4.37 5.45
N VAL A 142 -17.45 3.20 5.72
CA VAL A 142 -17.90 2.32 6.80
C VAL A 142 -17.77 3.02 8.16
N ILE A 143 -16.65 3.68 8.43
CA ILE A 143 -16.43 4.38 9.70
C ILE A 143 -17.44 5.53 9.88
N ILE A 144 -17.75 6.29 8.84
CA ILE A 144 -18.72 7.40 8.91
C ILE A 144 -20.15 6.89 9.07
N ALA A 145 -20.45 5.68 8.60
CA ALA A 145 -21.79 5.09 8.65
C ALA A 145 -22.13 4.45 10.00
N ILE A 146 -21.16 4.29 10.91
CA ILE A 146 -21.31 3.71 12.25
C ILE A 146 -21.38 4.82 13.30
#